data_AF-A0A6G0R5M8-F1
#
_entry.id   AF-A0A6G0R5M8-F1
#
_cell.length_a   1.000
_cell.length_b   1.000
_cell.length_c   1.000
_cell.angle_alpha   90.00
_cell.angle_beta   90.00
_cell.angle_gamma   90.00
#
_symmetry.space_group_name_H-M   'P 1'
#
loop_
_entity.id
_entity.type
_entity.pdbx_description
1 polymer ?
#
loop_
_entity_poly.entity_id
_entity_poly.type
_entity_poly.pdbx_seq_one_letter_code
_entity_poly.pdbx_strand_id
1 'polypeptide(L)' 'RGLFIIDGEGKLRQSTINDCPVGRNVDEVLRLVEAFQFTDEHGEVCPAGWKKGKKTIKPTVGESKEYFGAVN' A
#
# COMPACT_ATOMS: atom_id res chain seq x y z
N ARG A 1 -2.39 -19.81 8.11
CA ARG A 1 -3.53 -19.21 7.36
C ARG A 1 -3.00 -18.13 6.42
N GLY A 2 -3.02 -18.37 5.11
CA GLY A 2 -2.54 -17.43 4.10
C GLY A 2 -3.64 -16.53 3.53
N LEU A 3 -3.31 -15.28 3.23
CA LEU A 3 -4.10 -14.35 2.42
C LEU A 3 -3.21 -13.81 1.32
N PHE A 4 -3.75 -13.68 0.12
CA PHE A 4 -3.04 -13.19 -1.06
C PHE A 4 -3.91 -12.13 -1.74
N ILE A 5 -3.31 -10.99 -2.09
CA ILE A 5 -3.94 -9.94 -2.90
C ILE A 5 -3.38 -10.03 -4.31
N ILE A 6 -4.28 -10.24 -5.28
CA ILE A 6 -3.98 -10.37 -6.70
C ILE A 6 -4.69 -9.20 -7.41
N ASP A 7 -3.98 -8.51 -8.30
CA ASP A 7 -4.53 -7.38 -9.04
C ASP A 7 -5.37 -7.81 -10.27
N GLY A 8 -5.92 -6.82 -10.99
CA GLY A 8 -6.73 -7.05 -12.19
C GLY A 8 -5.96 -7.67 -13.37
N GLU A 9 -4.63 -7.63 -13.35
CA GLU A 9 -3.75 -8.27 -14.35
C GLU A 9 -3.35 -9.69 -13.94
N GLY A 10 -3.82 -10.18 -12.78
CA GLY A 10 -3.47 -11.49 -12.26
C GLY A 10 -2.09 -11.55 -11.59
N LYS A 11 -1.45 -10.42 -11.31
CA LYS A 11 -0.16 -10.38 -10.60
C LYS A 11 -0.38 -10.41 -9.09
N LEU A 12 0.43 -11.21 -8.41
CA LEU A 12 0.44 -11.25 -6.94
C LEU A 12 1.11 -9.99 -6.40
N ARG A 13 0.39 -9.21 -5.57
CA ARG A 13 0.87 -7.94 -5.02
C ARG A 13 1.23 -8.02 -3.54
N GLN A 14 0.54 -8.87 -2.78
CA GLN A 14 0.77 -8.98 -1.34
C GLN A 14 0.41 -10.36 -0.81
N SER A 15 1.15 -10.81 0.20
CA SER A 15 0.89 -12.04 0.93
C SER A 15 1.00 -11.82 2.45
N THR A 16 -0.02 -12.26 3.19
CA THR A 16 0.00 -12.33 4.66
C THR A 16 -0.12 -13.78 5.07
N ILE A 17 0.86 -14.28 5.81
CA ILE A 17 0.88 -15.64 6.32
C ILE A 17 0.96 -15.58 7.84
N ASN A 18 -0.14 -15.95 8.50
CA ASN A 18 -0.17 -16.06 9.96
C ASN A 18 -0.16 -17.54 10.35
N ASP A 19 0.40 -17.84 11.51
CA ASP A 19 0.27 -19.17 12.12
C ASP A 19 -1.21 -19.49 12.46
N CYS A 20 -1.53 -20.75 12.68
CA CYS A 20 -2.89 -21.25 12.95
C CYS A 20 -3.68 -20.51 14.05
N PRO A 21 -3.07 -20.13 15.21
CA PRO A 21 -3.82 -19.51 16.30
C PRO A 21 -4.06 -18.00 16.12
N VAL A 22 -3.37 -17.35 15.17
CA VAL A 22 -3.42 -15.89 15.01
C VAL A 22 -4.30 -15.50 13.83
N GLY A 23 -5.37 -14.75 14.12
CA GLY A 23 -6.26 -14.18 13.11
C GLY A 23 -5.59 -13.12 12.24
N ARG A 24 -6.23 -12.77 11.12
CA ARG A 24 -5.81 -11.67 10.23
C ARG A 24 -6.57 -10.40 10.57
N ASN A 25 -6.09 -9.26 10.11
CA ASN A 25 -6.74 -7.97 10.26
C ASN A 25 -7.43 -7.56 8.94
N VAL A 26 -8.75 -7.39 8.96
CA VAL A 26 -9.54 -7.00 7.77
C VAL A 26 -9.26 -5.56 7.36
N ASP A 27 -9.08 -4.65 8.33
CA ASP A 27 -8.80 -3.23 8.03
C ASP A 27 -7.46 -3.06 7.32
N GLU A 28 -6.47 -3.91 7.65
CA GLU A 28 -5.18 -3.90 6.97
C GLU A 28 -5.30 -4.43 5.53
N VAL A 29 -6.11 -5.46 5.31
CA VAL A 29 -6.38 -5.96 3.96
C VAL A 29 -7.06 -4.89 3.12
N LEU A 30 -8.07 -4.21 3.66
CA LEU A 30 -8.75 -3.11 2.97
C LEU A 30 -7.77 -1.98 2.64
N ARG A 31 -6.94 -1.57 3.61
CA ARG A 31 -5.91 -0.54 3.43
C ARG A 31 -4.93 -0.89 2.31
N LEU A 32 -4.49 -2.16 2.25
CA LEU A 32 -3.58 -2.64 1.22
C LEU A 32 -4.23 -2.63 -0.16
N VAL A 33 -5.47 -3.07 -0.29
CA VAL A 33 -6.21 -3.04 -1.56
C VAL A 33 -6.37 -1.60 -2.05
N GLU A 34 -6.79 -0.67 -1.19
CA GLU A 34 -6.91 0.75 -1.54
C GLU A 34 -5.55 1.37 -1.93
N ALA A 35 -4.48 0.96 -1.26
CA ALA A 35 -3.12 1.43 -1.59
C ALA A 35 -2.68 0.97 -2.97
N PHE A 36 -2.87 -0.30 -3.32
CA PHE A 36 -2.51 -0.81 -4.65
C PHE A 36 -3.35 -0.16 -5.75
N GLN A 37 -4.65 0.01 -5.54
CA GLN A 37 -5.51 0.74 -6.48
C GLN A 37 -5.03 2.17 -6.69
N PHE A 38 -4.69 2.88 -5.61
CA PHE A 38 -4.17 4.23 -5.69
C PHE A 38 -2.85 4.30 -6.49
N THR A 39 -1.90 3.40 -6.20
CA THR A 39 -0.61 3.37 -6.91
C THR A 39 -0.78 3.04 -8.39
N ASP A 40 -1.73 2.15 -8.72
CA ASP A 40 -2.00 1.74 -10.10
C ASP A 40 -2.68 2.87 -10.90
N GLU A 41 -3.54 3.67 -10.26
CA GLU A 41 -4.22 4.82 -10.90
C GLU A 41 -3.33 6.07 -11.04
N HIS A 42 -2.52 6.38 -10.02
CA HIS A 42 -1.81 7.67 -9.94
C HIS A 42 -0.31 7.56 -10.27
N GLY A 43 0.28 6.36 -10.23
CA GLY A 43 1.72 6.16 -10.42
C GLY A 43 2.59 6.70 -9.27
N GLU A 44 1.98 7.15 -8.17
CA GLU A 44 2.66 7.57 -6.96
C GLU A 44 2.82 6.40 -5.98
N VAL A 45 3.74 6.51 -5.02
CA VAL A 45 3.96 5.45 -4.02
C VAL A 45 3.40 5.83 -2.65
N CYS A 46 2.84 4.84 -1.97
CA CYS A 46 2.24 4.99 -0.65
C CYS A 46 3.29 4.83 0.47
N PRO A 47 3.45 5.83 1.37
CA PRO A 47 4.31 5.71 2.55
C PRO A 47 3.86 4.65 3.57
N ALA A 48 4.69 4.41 4.59
CA ALA A 48 4.35 3.49 5.68
C ALA A 48 3.05 3.90 6.39
N GLY A 49 2.12 2.95 6.56
CA GLY A 49 0.83 3.21 7.19
C GLY A 49 -0.08 4.17 6.43
N TRP A 50 0.15 4.33 5.11
CA TRP A 50 -0.71 5.14 4.25
C TRP A 50 -2.15 4.66 4.31
N LYS A 51 -3.07 5.62 4.32
CA LYS A 51 -4.52 5.47 4.25
C LYS A 51 -5.05 6.47 3.23
N LYS A 52 -6.21 6.18 2.65
CA LYS A 52 -6.89 7.07 1.70
C LYS A 52 -6.92 8.52 2.19
N GLY A 53 -6.47 9.45 1.35
CA GLY A 53 -6.39 10.89 1.64
C GLY A 53 -5.11 11.36 2.34
N LYS A 54 -4.18 10.46 2.70
CA LYS A 54 -2.85 10.86 3.19
C LYS A 54 -1.90 11.20 2.04
N LYS A 55 -0.90 12.03 2.36
CA LYS A 55 0.19 12.39 1.43
C LYS A 55 0.93 11.15 0.93
N THR A 56 1.37 11.26 -0.32
CA THR A 56 2.03 10.22 -1.11
C THR A 56 3.37 10.74 -1.61
N ILE A 57 4.19 9.84 -2.14
CA ILE A 57 5.53 10.18 -2.64
C ILE A 57 5.53 9.96 -4.15
N LYS A 58 5.95 10.98 -4.90
CA LYS A 58 6.25 10.81 -6.33
C LYS A 58 7.61 10.09 -6.48
N PRO A 59 7.72 9.07 -7.34
CA PRO A 59 8.89 8.19 -7.42
C PRO A 59 10.14 8.82 -8.07
N THR A 60 10.25 10.14 -8.14
CA THR A 60 11.41 10.85 -8.70
C THR A 60 12.22 11.55 -7.60
N VAL A 61 13.55 11.62 -7.76
CA VAL A 61 14.45 12.25 -6.76
C VAL A 61 14.15 13.75 -6.57
N GLY A 62 13.68 14.43 -7.64
CA GLY A 62 13.29 15.83 -7.57
C GLY A 62 12.00 16.02 -6.78
N GLU A 63 10.93 15.31 -7.17
CA GLU A 63 9.59 15.54 -6.63
C GLU A 63 9.37 14.88 -5.26
N SER A 64 10.09 13.79 -4.95
CA SER A 64 10.01 13.17 -3.62
C SER A 64 10.42 14.12 -2.48
N LYS A 65 11.24 15.15 -2.78
CA LYS A 65 11.60 16.20 -1.82
C LYS A 65 10.41 16.99 -1.32
N GLU A 66 9.34 17.13 -2.12
CA GLU A 66 8.11 17.79 -1.68
C GLU A 66 7.47 17.04 -0.51
N TYR A 67 7.40 15.71 -0.60
CA TYR A 67 6.94 14.89 0.49
C TYR A 67 7.86 15.04 1.71
N PHE A 68 9.17 14.80 1.54
CA PHE A 68 10.12 14.83 2.67
C PHE A 68 10.23 16.20 3.35
N GLY A 69 10.05 17.30 2.61
CA GLY A 69 10.02 18.65 3.20
C GLY A 69 8.72 18.97 3.94
N ALA A 70 7.66 18.18 3.74
CA ALA A 70 6.35 18.44 4.33
C ALA A 70 5.96 17.48 5.47
N VAL A 71 6.75 16.43 5.71
CA VAL A 71 6.61 15.50 6.86
C VAL A 71 7.77 15.56 7.87
N ASN A 72 8.85 16.28 7.55
CA ASN A 72 9.89 16.66 8.51
C ASN A 72 9.70 18.11 8.94
#